data_AF-A0A836WCW6-F1
#
_entry.id   AF-A0A836WCW6-F1
#
_cell.length_a   1.000
_cell.length_b   1.000
_cell.length_c   1.000
_cell.angle_alpha   90.00
_cell.angle_beta   90.00
_cell.angle_gamma   90.00
#
_symmetry.space_group_name_H-M   'P 1'
#
loop_
_entity.id
_entity.type
_entity.pdbx_description
1 polymer ?
#
loop_
_entity_poly.entity_id
_entity_poly.type
_entity_poly.pdbx_seq_one_letter_code
_entity_poly.pdbx_strand_id
1 'polypeptide(L)' 'MTLSEFFSMNGYGFYVWSSFGMTALLMLGELMMVKQQSRTILQRLRRIIRLQTDGETQS' A
#
# COMPACT_ATOMS: atom_id res chain seq x y z
N MET A 1 -9.48 -19.34 -29.38
CA MET A 1 -9.40 -20.14 -28.13
C MET A 1 -9.50 -19.16 -26.97
N THR A 2 -10.53 -19.29 -26.13
CA THR A 2 -10.90 -18.30 -25.12
C THR A 2 -10.18 -18.56 -23.79
N LEU A 3 -9.94 -17.51 -23.01
CA LEU A 3 -9.28 -17.59 -21.70
C LEU A 3 -10.00 -18.57 -20.76
N SER A 4 -11.32 -18.73 -20.89
CA SER A 4 -12.12 -19.69 -20.14
C SER A 4 -11.75 -21.16 -20.40
N GLU A 5 -11.20 -21.51 -21.57
CA GLU A 5 -10.76 -22.88 -21.85
C GLU A 5 -9.44 -23.22 -21.13
N PHE A 6 -8.56 -22.24 -20.91
CA PHE A 6 -7.35 -22.40 -20.08
C PHE A 6 -7.65 -22.52 -18.58
N PHE A 7 -8.77 -21.96 -18.12
CA PHE A 7 -9.25 -22.18 -16.75
C PHE A 7 -9.88 -23.58 -16.58
N SER A 8 -10.47 -24.13 -17.64
CA SER A 8 -11.22 -25.40 -17.60
C SER A 8 -10.41 -26.63 -18.04
N MET A 9 -9.28 -26.47 -18.75
CA MET A 9 -8.32 -27.55 -18.99
C MET A 9 -7.52 -27.80 -17.70
N ASN A 10 -8.02 -28.68 -16.84
CA ASN A 10 -7.26 -29.31 -15.74
C ASN A 10 -7.03 -28.48 -14.46
N GLY A 11 -7.79 -27.42 -14.18
CA GLY A 11 -7.86 -26.80 -12.83
C GLY A 11 -6.65 -25.95 -12.36
N TYR A 12 -5.60 -25.80 -13.17
CA TYR A 12 -4.39 -25.05 -12.81
C TYR A 12 -4.52 -23.52 -12.95
N GLY A 13 -5.41 -23.03 -13.83
CA GLY A 13 -5.56 -21.59 -14.10
C GLY A 13 -5.99 -20.80 -12.86
N PHE A 14 -6.88 -21.37 -12.05
CA PHE A 14 -7.29 -20.77 -10.77
C PHE A 14 -6.15 -20.76 -9.75
N TYR A 15 -5.30 -21.80 -9.70
CA TYR A 15 -4.21 -21.90 -8.72
C TYR A 15 -3.14 -20.82 -8.91
N VAL A 16 -2.78 -20.55 -10.17
CA VAL A 16 -1.81 -19.51 -10.52
C VAL A 16 -2.39 -18.13 -10.21
N TRP A 17 -3.62 -17.86 -10.65
CA TRP A 17 -4.28 -16.59 -10.36
C TRP A 17 -4.48 -16.36 -8.85
N SER A 18 -4.82 -17.39 -8.09
CA SER A 18 -4.89 -17.30 -6.63
C SER A 18 -3.52 -17.14 -5.98
N SER A 19 -2.46 -17.81 -6.44
CA SER A 19 -1.10 -17.66 -5.86
C SER A 19 -0.49 -16.28 -6.16
N PHE A 20 -0.64 -15.80 -7.40
CA PHE A 20 -0.25 -14.45 -7.79
C PHE A 20 -1.11 -13.39 -7.07
N GLY A 21 -2.42 -13.62 -6.98
CA GLY A 21 -3.33 -12.77 -6.21
C GLY A 21 -2.98 -12.73 -4.73
N MET A 22 -2.64 -13.87 -4.12
CA MET A 22 -2.23 -13.97 -2.72
C MET A 22 -0.92 -13.22 -2.47
N THR A 23 0.05 -13.37 -3.37
CA THR A 23 1.34 -12.67 -3.30
C THR A 23 1.15 -11.16 -3.47
N ALA A 24 0.33 -10.73 -4.42
CA ALA A 24 -0.01 -9.32 -4.63
C ALA A 24 -0.78 -8.74 -3.44
N LEU A 25 -1.68 -9.52 -2.82
CA LEU A 25 -2.45 -9.10 -1.66
C LEU A 25 -1.56 -8.91 -0.43
N LEU A 26 -0.62 -9.83 -0.20
CA LEU A 26 0.40 -9.69 0.84
C LEU A 26 1.27 -8.44 0.60
N MET A 27 1.80 -8.27 -0.62
CA MET A 27 2.57 -7.07 -0.98
C MET A 27 1.76 -5.78 -0.79
N LEU A 28 0.49 -5.74 -1.22
CA LEU A 28 -0.38 -4.59 -1.05
C LEU A 28 -0.69 -4.32 0.42
N GLY A 29 -0.89 -5.36 1.23
CA GLY A 29 -1.12 -5.25 2.67
C GLY A 29 0.06 -4.59 3.37
N GLU A 30 1.28 -5.08 3.12
CA GLU A 30 2.50 -4.47 3.67
C GLU A 30 2.70 -3.04 3.15
N LEU A 31 2.49 -2.81 1.85
CA LEU A 31 2.66 -1.49 1.24
C LEU A 31 1.64 -0.46 1.76
N MET A 32 0.40 -0.88 2.02
CA MET A 32 -0.62 -0.04 2.64
C MET A 32 -0.22 0.36 4.05
N MET A 33 0.29 -0.58 4.84
CA MET A 33 0.73 -0.33 6.22
C MET A 33 1.92 0.64 6.27
N VAL A 34 2.90 0.46 5.36
CA VAL A 34 4.03 1.38 5.19
C VAL A 34 3.57 2.78 4.73
N LYS A 35 2.69 2.85 3.73
CA LYS A 35 2.13 4.13 3.25
C LYS A 35 1.32 4.87 4.31
N GLN A 36 0.60 4.14 5.16
CA GLN A 36 -0.17 4.73 6.26
C GLN A 36 0.78 5.38 7.27
N GLN A 37 1.93 4.73 7.53
CA GLN A 37 2.98 5.25 8.40
C GLN A 37 3.60 6.55 7.86
N SER A 38 3.82 6.65 6.54
CA SER A 38 4.33 7.89 5.92
C SER A 38 3.41 9.09 6.12
N ARG A 39 2.09 8.89 6.16
CA ARG A 39 1.13 9.97 6.44
C ARG A 39 1.24 10.49 7.86
N THR A 40 1.49 9.60 8.83
CA THR A 40 1.68 9.99 10.23
C THR A 40 2.94 10.82 10.44
N ILE A 41 4.03 10.50 9.74
CA ILE A 41 5.30 11.24 9.84
C ILE A 41 5.16 12.66 9.29
N LEU A 42 4.52 12.83 8.13
CA LEU A 42 4.27 14.14 7.53
C LEU A 42 3.38 15.03 8.39
N GLN A 43 2.36 14.46 9.05
CA GLN A 43 1.51 15.22 9.96
C GLN A 43 2.26 15.71 11.20
N ARG A 44 3.19 14.91 11.74
CA ARG A 44 4.04 15.33 12.86
C ARG A 44 5.00 16.45 12.45
N LEU A 45 5.60 16.35 11.26
CA LEU A 45 6.55 17.36 10.77
C LEU A 45 5.88 18.73 10.58
N ARG A 46 4.66 18.77 10.01
CA ARG A 46 3.90 20.03 9.88
C ARG A 46 3.62 20.71 11.22
N ARG A 47 3.41 19.92 12.28
CA ARG A 47 3.13 20.46 13.62
C ARG A 47 4.37 21.12 14.23
N ILE A 48 5.55 20.54 14.03
CA ILE A 48 6.82 21.07 14.55
C ILE A 48 7.17 22.39 13.85
N ILE A 49 7.05 22.45 12.52
CA ILE A 49 7.33 23.66 11.74
C ILE A 49 6.46 24.83 12.20
N ARG A 50 5.17 24.58 12.45
CA ARG A 50 4.23 25.64 12.87
C ARG A 50 4.56 26.24 14.24
N LEU A 51 5.10 25.43 15.17
CA LEU A 51 5.49 25.89 16.50
C LEU A 51 6.79 26.72 16.47
N GLN A 52 7.71 26.46 15.53
CA GLN A 52 8.93 27.27 15.38
C GLN A 52 8.64 28.65 14.79
N THR A 53 7.71 28.75 13.82
CA THR A 53 7.34 30.04 13.22
C THR A 53 6.65 30.99 14.21
N ASP A 54 5.83 30.48 15.13
CA ASP A 54 5.23 31.30 16.19
C ASP A 54 6.26 31.74 17.26
N GLY A 55 7.34 30.99 17.46
CA GLY A 55 8.41 31.32 18.40
C GLY A 55 9.40 32.39 17.90
N GLU A 56 9.69 32.42 16.59
CA GLU A 56 10.61 33.41 16.00
C GLU A 56 9.98 34.80 15.81
N THR A 57 8.65 34.92 15.81
CA THR A 57 7.99 36.22 15.60
C THR A 57 7.86 37.03 16.92
N GLN A 58 8.30 36.49 18.06
CA GLN A 58 8.20 37.13 19.38
C GLN A 58 9.57 37.46 20.02
N SER A 59 10.70 37.36 19.30
CA SER A 59 12.04 37.74 19.79
C SER A 59 12.60 38.95 19.06
#